data_AF-A0A948WIU4-F1
#
_entry.id   AF-A0A948WIU4-F1
#
_cell.length_a   1.000
_cell.length_b   1.000
_cell.length_c   1.000
_cell.angle_alpha   90.00
_cell.angle_beta   90.00
_cell.angle_gamma   90.00
#
_symmetry.space_group_name_H-M   'P 1'
#
loop_
_entity.id
_entity.type
_entity.pdbx_description
1 polymer ?
#
loop_
_entity_poly.entity_id
_entity_poly.type
_entity_poly.pdbx_seq_one_letter_code
_entity_poly.pdbx_strand_id
1 'polypeptide(L)'
;MLPPLLPWQAITPHVSSQAMNMPRIIFVFAVIFVLLGIGAYLVTGAQSWTALIPTIFGLLLALAGGFSLKSLKHGGHVAALLGVIGFLGTAKSLIKLPALFSGAPLDRPAAVATQAVMAVLCIVFIALCVKSFIDARRGKKAW
;
A
#
# COMPACT_ATOMS: atom_id res chain seq x y z
N MET A 1 12.08 57.05 10.09
CA MET A 1 11.49 56.51 8.84
C MET A 1 11.40 54.99 9.02
N LEU A 2 10.22 54.45 9.31
CA LEU A 2 10.02 53.00 9.51
C LEU A 2 9.65 52.34 8.17
N PRO A 3 10.17 51.14 7.86
CA PRO A 3 9.84 50.44 6.61
C PRO A 3 8.36 50.00 6.57
N PRO A 4 7.74 49.93 5.38
CA PRO A 4 6.34 49.54 5.23
C PRO A 4 6.15 48.08 5.61
N LEU A 5 5.07 47.82 6.36
CA LEU A 5 4.66 46.49 6.80
C LEU A 5 4.55 45.56 5.59
N LEU A 6 5.38 44.53 5.53
CA LEU A 6 5.26 43.46 4.55
C LEU A 6 3.85 42.84 4.70
N PRO A 7 3.08 42.67 3.61
CA PRO A 7 1.75 42.08 3.70
C PRO A 7 1.86 40.66 4.25
N TRP A 8 1.03 40.36 5.25
CA TRP A 8 0.93 39.04 5.91
C TRP A 8 0.71 37.87 4.94
N GLN A 9 0.30 38.16 3.70
CA GLN A 9 0.16 37.22 2.59
C GLN A 9 1.49 36.57 2.16
N ALA A 10 2.64 37.17 2.49
CA ALA A 10 3.96 36.60 2.21
C ALA A 10 4.36 35.45 3.15
N ILE A 11 3.60 35.20 4.22
CA ILE A 11 3.81 34.10 5.17
C ILE A 11 2.63 33.11 5.07
N THR A 12 2.30 32.72 3.84
CA THR A 12 1.62 31.43 3.67
C THR A 12 2.69 30.46 3.17
N PRO A 13 3.19 29.52 4.00
CA PRO A 13 3.86 28.39 3.40
C PRO A 13 2.85 27.79 2.43
N HIS A 14 3.18 27.78 1.14
CA HIS A 14 2.50 26.93 0.17
C HIS A 14 2.81 25.49 0.62
N VAL A 15 2.07 25.01 1.63
CA VAL A 15 1.87 23.59 1.87
C VAL A 15 1.09 23.16 0.64
N SER A 16 1.84 22.86 -0.42
CA SER A 16 1.32 22.17 -1.58
C SER A 16 0.49 21.04 -1.00
N SER A 17 -0.81 21.04 -1.27
CA SER A 17 -1.66 19.99 -0.74
C SER A 17 -1.06 18.70 -1.26
N GLN A 18 -0.38 17.95 -0.39
CA GLN A 18 0.09 16.60 -0.65
C GLN A 18 -1.16 15.71 -0.66
N ALA A 19 -2.12 16.07 -1.51
CA ALA A 19 -3.30 15.31 -1.83
C ALA A 19 -2.75 14.06 -2.49
N MET A 20 -2.66 12.98 -1.71
CA MET A 20 -2.14 11.73 -2.21
C MET A 20 -2.97 11.28 -3.40
N ASN A 21 -2.38 11.36 -4.59
CA ASN A 21 -3.05 10.99 -5.82
C ASN A 21 -3.26 9.47 -5.82
N MET A 22 -4.51 9.01 -5.69
CA MET A 22 -4.85 7.58 -5.53
C MET A 22 -4.16 6.64 -6.52
N PRO A 23 -4.15 6.93 -7.84
CA PRO A 23 -3.45 6.08 -8.80
C PRO A 23 -1.96 5.93 -8.50
N ARG A 24 -1.30 7.00 -8.01
CA ARG A 24 0.11 6.96 -7.63
C ARG A 24 0.36 6.01 -6.47
N ILE A 25 -0.49 6.03 -5.43
CA ILE A 25 -0.38 5.08 -4.31
C ILE A 25 -0.52 3.64 -4.84
N ILE A 26 -1.55 3.40 -5.66
CA ILE A 26 -1.83 2.06 -6.19
C ILE A 26 -0.63 1.52 -6.99
N PHE A 27 -0.05 2.31 -7.89
CA PHE A 27 1.13 1.90 -8.67
C PHE A 27 2.38 1.72 -7.81
N VAL A 28 2.64 2.61 -6.84
CA VAL A 28 3.78 2.46 -5.93
C VAL A 28 3.70 1.16 -5.16
N PHE A 29 2.54 0.85 -4.57
CA PHE A 29 2.34 -0.39 -3.84
C PHE A 29 2.38 -1.62 -4.77
N ALA A 30 1.82 -1.52 -5.98
CA ALA A 30 1.92 -2.59 -6.97
C ALA A 30 3.37 -2.98 -7.25
N VAL A 31 4.24 -1.98 -7.47
CA VAL A 31 5.69 -2.21 -7.68
C VAL A 31 6.32 -2.82 -6.44
N ILE A 32 6.03 -2.30 -5.24
CA ILE A 32 6.57 -2.85 -3.99
C ILE A 32 6.20 -4.33 -3.83
N PHE A 33 4.94 -4.70 -4.08
CA PHE A 33 4.48 -6.10 -3.99
C PHE A 33 5.15 -7.01 -5.03
N VAL A 34 5.34 -6.53 -6.25
CA VAL A 34 6.10 -7.27 -7.29
C VAL A 34 7.53 -7.50 -6.87
N LEU A 35 8.22 -6.46 -6.40
CA LEU A 35 9.60 -6.57 -5.95
C LEU A 35 9.73 -7.48 -4.73
N LEU A 36 8.79 -7.41 -3.78
CA LEU A 36 8.75 -8.29 -2.62
C LEU A 36 8.67 -9.76 -3.04
N GLY A 37 7.75 -10.12 -3.94
CA GLY A 37 7.56 -11.51 -4.36
C GLY A 37 8.72 -12.05 -5.19
N ILE A 38 9.24 -11.26 -6.14
CA ILE A 38 10.43 -11.65 -6.92
C ILE A 38 11.65 -11.77 -6.00
N GLY A 39 11.89 -10.79 -5.14
CA GLY A 39 13.01 -10.80 -4.18
C GLY A 39 12.95 -12.00 -3.23
N ALA A 40 11.78 -12.27 -2.64
CA ALA A 40 11.58 -13.42 -1.78
C ALA A 40 11.84 -14.76 -2.51
N TYR A 41 11.41 -14.87 -3.77
CA TYR A 41 11.66 -16.07 -4.56
C TYR A 41 13.15 -16.30 -4.84
N LEU A 42 13.89 -15.23 -5.19
CA LEU A 42 15.32 -15.32 -5.45
C LEU A 42 16.13 -15.63 -4.19
N VAL A 43 15.81 -14.97 -3.06
CA VAL A 43 16.51 -15.19 -1.77
C VAL A 43 16.29 -16.61 -1.24
N THR A 44 15.13 -17.20 -1.51
CA THR A 44 14.80 -18.58 -1.08
C THR A 44 15.32 -19.65 -2.04
N GLY A 45 16.16 -19.29 -3.01
CA GLY A 45 16.72 -20.23 -3.99
C GLY A 45 15.66 -20.84 -4.91
N ALA A 46 14.58 -20.10 -5.19
CA ALA A 46 13.45 -20.56 -6.00
C ALA A 46 12.74 -21.83 -5.47
N GLN A 47 12.95 -22.19 -4.20
CA GLN A 47 12.40 -23.41 -3.61
C GLN A 47 10.88 -23.34 -3.33
N SER A 48 10.33 -22.12 -3.21
CA SER A 48 8.94 -21.93 -2.81
C SER A 48 8.17 -21.06 -3.79
N TRP A 49 7.42 -21.69 -4.69
CA TRP A 49 6.53 -21.00 -5.63
C TRP A 49 5.52 -20.06 -4.94
N THR A 50 5.11 -20.38 -3.72
CA THR A 50 4.20 -19.53 -2.92
C THR A 50 4.80 -18.18 -2.53
N ALA A 51 6.13 -17.99 -2.63
CA ALA A 51 6.76 -16.69 -2.45
C ALA A 51 6.40 -15.68 -3.56
N LEU A 52 5.84 -16.14 -4.69
CA LEU A 52 5.34 -15.27 -5.78
C LEU A 52 3.93 -14.74 -5.55
N ILE A 53 3.23 -15.16 -4.49
CA ILE A 53 1.88 -14.63 -4.18
C ILE A 53 1.86 -13.09 -4.14
N PRO A 54 2.83 -12.38 -3.52
CA PRO A 54 2.90 -10.93 -3.56
C PRO A 54 3.05 -10.39 -4.99
N THR A 55 3.76 -11.08 -5.88
CA THR A 55 3.92 -10.66 -7.28
C THR A 55 2.58 -10.68 -8.02
N ILE A 56 1.85 -11.79 -7.92
CA ILE A 56 0.52 -11.92 -8.53
C ILE A 56 -0.41 -10.83 -7.99
N PHE A 57 -0.37 -10.60 -6.68
CA PHE A 57 -1.15 -9.57 -6.03
C PHE A 57 -0.79 -8.16 -6.53
N GLY A 58 0.50 -7.86 -6.66
CA GLY A 58 1.00 -6.59 -7.19
C GLY A 58 0.53 -6.34 -8.64
N LEU A 59 0.50 -7.37 -9.48
CA LEU A 59 -0.05 -7.29 -10.83
C LEU A 59 -1.54 -6.94 -10.84
N LEU A 60 -2.35 -7.60 -9.99
CA LEU A 60 -3.78 -7.29 -9.85
C LEU A 60 -3.98 -5.84 -9.37
N LEU A 61 -3.14 -5.37 -8.45
CA LEU A 61 -3.17 -3.99 -7.97
C LEU A 61 -2.82 -3.00 -9.09
N ALA A 62 -1.84 -3.30 -9.94
CA ALA A 62 -1.48 -2.47 -11.10
C ALA A 62 -2.63 -2.33 -12.09
N LEU A 63 -3.36 -3.42 -12.36
CA LEU A 63 -4.56 -3.41 -13.21
C LEU A 63 -5.66 -2.52 -12.62
N ALA A 64 -5.90 -2.62 -11.30
CA ALA A 64 -6.83 -1.73 -10.60
C ALA A 64 -6.38 -0.25 -10.67
N GLY A 65 -5.08 0.00 -10.61
CA GLY A 65 -4.47 1.32 -10.82
C GLY A 65 -4.74 1.88 -12.21
N GLY A 66 -4.58 1.06 -13.25
CA GLY A 66 -4.93 1.41 -14.62
C GLY A 66 -6.41 1.75 -14.79
N PHE A 67 -7.31 0.97 -14.16
CA PHE A 67 -8.74 1.27 -14.17
C PHE A 67 -9.08 2.57 -13.42
N SER A 68 -8.30 2.91 -12.38
CA SER A 68 -8.43 4.17 -11.64
C SER A 68 -8.15 5.41 -12.49
N LEU A 69 -7.33 5.30 -13.55
CA LEU A 69 -7.10 6.39 -14.50
C LEU A 69 -8.37 6.78 -15.26
N LYS A 70 -9.27 5.82 -15.52
CA LYS A 70 -10.57 6.06 -16.20
C LYS A 70 -11.65 6.51 -15.21
N SER A 71 -11.63 5.99 -13.99
CA SER A 71 -12.56 6.41 -12.93
C SER A 71 -11.92 6.28 -11.55
N LEU A 72 -11.44 7.42 -11.01
CA LEU A 72 -10.78 7.47 -9.71
C LEU A 72 -11.62 6.87 -8.58
N LYS A 73 -12.96 7.04 -8.64
CA LYS A 73 -13.88 6.50 -7.64
C LYS A 73 -13.92 4.97 -7.67
N HIS A 74 -14.16 4.37 -8.84
CA HIS A 74 -14.32 2.93 -8.97
C HIS A 74 -12.97 2.21 -8.84
N GLY A 75 -11.93 2.68 -9.53
CA GLY A 75 -10.60 2.10 -9.43
C GLY A 75 -10.02 2.19 -8.02
N GLY A 76 -10.29 3.28 -7.29
CA GLY A 76 -9.96 3.38 -5.87
C GLY A 76 -10.65 2.33 -5.01
N HIS A 77 -11.96 2.11 -5.17
CA HIS A 77 -12.70 1.10 -4.40
C HIS A 77 -12.27 -0.32 -4.73
N VAL A 78 -12.07 -0.63 -6.02
CA VAL A 78 -11.55 -1.92 -6.48
C VAL A 78 -10.17 -2.18 -5.88
N ALA A 79 -9.27 -1.19 -5.91
CA ALA A 79 -7.95 -1.34 -5.31
C ALA A 79 -8.02 -1.55 -3.80
N ALA A 80 -8.89 -0.82 -3.09
CA ALA A 80 -9.10 -1.01 -1.66
C ALA A 80 -9.64 -2.41 -1.33
N LEU A 81 -10.59 -2.92 -2.12
CA LEU A 81 -11.13 -4.28 -1.98
C LEU A 81 -10.04 -5.34 -2.20
N LEU A 82 -9.19 -5.17 -3.22
CA LEU A 82 -8.02 -6.03 -3.42
C LEU A 82 -7.10 -5.99 -2.20
N GLY A 83 -6.82 -4.80 -1.64
CA GLY A 83 -6.06 -4.62 -0.40
C GLY A 83 -6.60 -5.48 0.74
N VAL A 84 -7.91 -5.44 0.97
CA VAL A 84 -8.58 -6.22 2.03
C VAL A 84 -8.47 -7.72 1.75
N ILE A 85 -8.69 -8.17 0.52
CA ILE A 85 -8.56 -9.58 0.13
C ILE A 85 -7.12 -10.07 0.35
N GLY A 86 -6.13 -9.27 -0.06
CA GLY A 86 -4.71 -9.57 0.13
C GLY A 86 -4.35 -9.67 1.60
N PHE A 87 -4.88 -8.78 2.45
CA PHE A 87 -4.72 -8.86 3.90
C PHE A 87 -5.35 -10.13 4.49
N LEU A 88 -6.60 -10.44 4.13
CA LEU A 88 -7.28 -11.65 4.63
C LEU A 88 -6.56 -12.93 4.20
N GLY A 89 -6.02 -12.97 2.98
CA GLY A 89 -5.22 -14.08 2.47
C GLY A 89 -3.89 -14.28 3.22
N THR A 90 -3.37 -13.23 3.87
CA THR A 90 -2.07 -13.24 4.56
C THR A 90 -2.17 -13.11 6.08
N ALA A 91 -3.36 -12.84 6.63
CA ALA A 91 -3.59 -12.60 8.06
C ALA A 91 -3.15 -13.79 8.93
N LYS A 92 -3.33 -15.02 8.45
CA LYS A 92 -2.87 -16.24 9.14
C LYS A 92 -1.36 -16.23 9.38
N SER A 93 -0.59 -15.53 8.54
CA SER A 93 0.86 -15.45 8.69
C SER A 93 1.26 -14.60 9.91
N LEU A 94 0.50 -13.55 10.23
CA LEU A 94 0.77 -12.72 11.41
C LEU A 94 0.61 -13.52 12.70
N ILE A 95 -0.32 -14.47 12.75
CA ILE A 95 -0.50 -15.37 13.89
C ILE A 95 0.66 -16.37 14.00
N LYS A 96 1.28 -16.74 12.88
CA LYS A 96 2.44 -17.66 12.82
C LYS A 96 3.79 -16.96 13.04
N LEU A 97 3.84 -15.63 13.10
CA LEU A 97 5.06 -14.88 13.33
C LEU A 97 5.77 -15.27 14.64
N PRO A 98 5.09 -15.41 15.81
CA PRO A 98 5.78 -15.81 17.04
C PRO A 98 6.48 -17.16 16.92
N ALA A 99 5.88 -18.12 16.21
CA ALA A 99 6.49 -19.43 15.95
C ALA A 99 7.74 -19.34 15.07
N LEU A 100 7.78 -18.36 14.15
CA LEU A 100 8.96 -18.07 13.33
C LEU A 100 10.12 -17.53 14.19
N PHE A 101 9.82 -16.65 15.15
CA PHE A 101 10.83 -16.07 16.04
C PHE A 101 11.29 -17.01 17.16
N SER A 102 10.41 -17.92 17.62
CA SER A 102 10.76 -18.91 18.65
C SER A 102 11.47 -20.14 18.10
N GLY A 103 11.68 -20.24 16.78
CA GLY A 103 12.29 -21.40 16.14
C GLY A 103 11.42 -22.66 16.19
N ALA A 104 10.12 -22.51 16.43
CA ALA A 104 9.20 -23.64 16.40
C ALA A 104 9.17 -24.27 14.99
N PRO A 105 8.96 -25.59 14.88
CA PRO A 105 8.93 -26.26 13.58
C PRO A 105 7.81 -25.68 12.71
N LEU A 106 8.22 -25.04 11.61
CA LEU A 106 7.35 -24.53 10.57
C LEU A 106 7.71 -25.20 9.26
N ASP A 107 6.71 -25.75 8.55
CA ASP A 107 6.93 -26.42 7.27
C ASP A 107 7.56 -25.48 6.21
N ARG A 108 7.24 -24.19 6.26
CA ARG A 108 7.66 -23.18 5.28
C ARG A 108 7.92 -21.81 5.92
N PRO A 109 9.03 -21.63 6.66
CA PRO A 109 9.31 -20.40 7.41
C PRO A 109 9.46 -19.17 6.51
N ALA A 110 10.07 -19.31 5.33
CA ALA A 110 10.23 -18.21 4.38
C ALA A 110 8.90 -17.72 3.78
N ALA A 111 7.95 -18.64 3.57
CA ALA A 111 6.61 -18.28 3.10
C ALA A 111 5.85 -17.50 4.19
N VAL A 112 5.98 -17.90 5.45
CA VAL A 112 5.42 -17.16 6.60
C VAL A 112 6.01 -15.75 6.66
N ALA A 113 7.35 -15.61 6.60
CA ALA A 113 8.00 -14.30 6.61
C ALA A 113 7.48 -13.39 5.47
N THR A 114 7.46 -13.90 4.23
CA THR A 114 7.00 -13.15 3.06
C THR A 114 5.54 -12.74 3.17
N GLN A 115 4.66 -13.65 3.61
CA GLN A 115 3.24 -13.36 3.81
C GLN A 115 3.01 -12.36 4.95
N ALA A 116 3.82 -12.38 6.00
CA ALA A 116 3.72 -11.42 7.08
C ALA A 116 4.08 -10.01 6.61
N VAL A 117 5.15 -9.86 5.83
CA VAL A 117 5.51 -8.57 5.21
C VAL A 117 4.40 -8.09 4.28
N MET A 118 3.86 -8.98 3.44
CA MET A 118 2.72 -8.65 2.57
C MET A 118 1.50 -8.19 3.38
N ALA A 119 1.18 -8.84 4.50
CA ALA A 119 0.07 -8.46 5.37
C ALA A 119 0.23 -7.04 5.93
N VAL A 120 1.43 -6.70 6.41
CA VAL A 120 1.74 -5.35 6.91
C VAL A 120 1.59 -4.31 5.80
N LEU A 121 2.14 -4.58 4.62
CA LEU A 121 2.00 -3.68 3.46
C LEU A 121 0.53 -3.50 3.06
N CYS A 122 -0.29 -4.56 3.09
CA CYS A 122 -1.73 -4.46 2.82
C CYS A 122 -2.43 -3.56 3.83
N ILE A 123 -2.13 -3.68 5.13
CA ILE A 123 -2.70 -2.79 6.17
C ILE A 123 -2.37 -1.33 5.87
N VAL A 124 -1.09 -1.04 5.59
CA VAL A 124 -0.63 0.32 5.28
C VAL A 124 -1.36 0.84 4.03
N PHE A 125 -1.43 0.03 2.98
CA PHE A 125 -2.12 0.38 1.74
C PHE A 125 -3.60 0.70 1.97
N ILE A 126 -4.33 -0.15 2.70
CA ILE A 126 -5.75 0.08 3.03
C ILE A 126 -5.91 1.39 3.81
N ALA A 127 -5.06 1.65 4.80
CA ALA A 127 -5.11 2.87 5.59
C ALA A 127 -4.89 4.12 4.72
N LEU A 128 -3.95 4.07 3.77
CA LEU A 128 -3.71 5.14 2.81
C LEU A 128 -4.89 5.34 1.84
N CYS A 129 -5.54 4.27 1.39
CA CYS A 129 -6.75 4.34 0.57
C CYS A 129 -7.91 5.01 1.33
N VAL A 130 -8.15 4.59 2.57
CA VAL A 130 -9.19 5.18 3.43
C VAL A 130 -8.91 6.67 3.68
N LYS A 131 -7.67 7.04 4.00
CA LYS A 131 -7.27 8.43 4.17
C LYS A 131 -7.57 9.25 2.91
N SER A 132 -7.18 8.75 1.75
CA SER A 132 -7.44 9.45 0.49
C SER A 132 -8.93 9.60 0.18
N PHE A 133 -9.78 8.60 0.50
CA PHE A 133 -11.23 8.75 0.40
C PHE A 133 -11.80 9.81 1.34
N ILE A 134 -11.31 9.88 2.57
CA ILE A 134 -11.71 10.89 3.55
C ILE A 134 -11.31 12.29 3.06
N ASP A 135 -10.08 12.45 2.58
CA ASP A 135 -9.56 13.73 2.08
C ASP A 135 -10.37 14.20 0.86
N ALA A 136 -10.69 13.29 -0.08
CA ALA A 136 -11.55 13.59 -1.22
C ALA A 136 -12.99 13.99 -0.81
N ARG A 137 -13.51 13.46 0.30
CA ARG A 137 -14.81 13.86 0.86
C ARG A 137 -14.75 15.21 1.56
N ARG A 138 -13.66 15.50 2.28
CA ARG A 138 -13.45 16.78 2.98
C ARG A 138 -13.28 17.93 2.00
N GLY A 139 -12.51 17.73 0.91
CA GLY A 139 -12.33 18.73 -0.13
C GLY A 139 -13.62 19.10 -0.88
N LYS A 140 -14.63 18.23 -0.88
CA LYS A 140 -15.97 18.51 -1.43
C LYS A 140 -16.89 19.29 -0.50
N LYS A 141 -16.58 19.36 0.80
CA LYS A 141 -17.36 20.11 1.79
C LYS A 141 -16.86 21.55 1.99
N ALA A 142 -15.77 21.91 1.31
CA ALA A 142 -15.11 23.22 1.39
C ALA A 142 -15.46 24.16 0.21
N TRP A 143 -16.50 23.80 -0.55
CA TRP A 143 -17.13 24.57 -1.62
C TRP A 143 -18.64 24.58 -1.35
#